data_AF-A0A822XK92-F1
#
_entry.id   AF-A0A822XK92-F1
#
_cell.length_a   1.000
_cell.length_b   1.000
_cell.length_c   1.000
_cell.angle_alpha   90.00
_cell.angle_beta   90.00
_cell.angle_gamma   90.00
#
_symmetry.space_group_name_H-M   'P 1'
#
loop_
_entity.id
_entity.type
_entity.pdbx_description
1 polymer ?
#
loop_
_entity_poly.entity_id
_entity_poly.type
_entity_poly.pdbx_seq_one_letter_code
_entity_poly.pdbx_strand_id
1 'polypeptide(L)'
;MRMEILYSRGEKHGEEDKKEILEMLRSIEEHGLGEKKFLGGDTIGLADLAFFVVVHWLGVIEDVTGVKLLEAHKFPRLVAWIHDFKEVGVIKEKPA
;
A
#
# COMPACT_ATOMS: atom_id res chain seq x y z
N MET A 1 -16.28 0.89 1.44
CA MET A 1 -16.13 -0.33 2.26
C MET A 1 -16.55 0.02 3.67
N ARG A 2 -17.49 -0.71 4.30
CA ARG A 2 -17.95 -0.40 5.67
C ARG A 2 -16.92 -0.89 6.68
N MET A 3 -16.51 -0.01 7.61
CA MET A 3 -15.60 -0.31 8.73
C MET A 3 -16.08 -1.47 9.61
N GLU A 4 -17.38 -1.76 9.63
CA GLU A 4 -17.97 -2.91 10.35
C GLU A 4 -17.42 -4.26 9.85
N ILE A 5 -17.03 -4.38 8.57
CA ILE A 5 -16.50 -5.63 8.01
C ILE A 5 -15.15 -6.01 8.66
N LEU A 6 -14.33 -5.01 9.02
CA LEU A 6 -13.02 -5.24 9.64
C LEU A 6 -13.14 -5.57 11.14
N TYR A 7 -14.15 -5.02 11.82
CA TYR A 7 -14.29 -5.15 13.28
C TYR A 7 -15.10 -6.40 13.71
N SER A 8 -16.01 -6.91 12.87
CA SER A 8 -16.91 -8.02 13.23
C SER A 8 -16.45 -9.41 12.80
N ARG A 9 -15.32 -9.55 12.09
CA ARG A 9 -14.80 -10.84 11.61
C ARG A 9 -13.77 -11.38 12.61
N GLY A 10 -14.22 -12.24 13.53
CA GLY A 10 -13.43 -12.75 14.66
C GLY A 10 -12.08 -13.41 14.30
N GLU A 11 -11.28 -13.67 15.34
CA GLU A 11 -9.87 -14.11 15.39
C GLU A 11 -9.41 -15.17 14.36
N LYS A 12 -10.31 -15.90 13.70
CA LYS A 12 -9.99 -16.91 12.67
C LYS A 12 -9.77 -16.37 11.26
N HIS A 13 -10.31 -15.20 10.91
CA HIS A 13 -10.17 -14.65 9.54
C HIS A 13 -9.06 -13.60 9.39
N GLY A 14 -8.65 -12.96 10.49
CA GLY A 14 -7.63 -11.90 10.43
C GLY A 14 -6.27 -12.36 9.90
N GLU A 15 -5.85 -13.59 10.21
CA GLU A 15 -4.59 -14.15 9.70
C GLU A 15 -4.66 -14.52 8.22
N GLU A 16 -5.80 -15.02 7.74
CA GLU A 16 -6.00 -15.36 6.32
C GLU A 16 -6.11 -14.08 5.48
N ASP A 17 -6.91 -13.11 5.91
CA ASP A 17 -7.03 -11.80 5.26
C ASP A 17 -5.66 -11.09 5.23
N LYS A 18 -4.89 -11.16 6.32
CA LYS A 18 -3.51 -10.64 6.37
C LYS A 18 -2.60 -11.33 5.38
N LYS A 19 -2.68 -12.67 5.29
CA LYS A 19 -1.88 -13.45 4.35
C LYS A 19 -2.18 -13.05 2.90
N GLU A 20 -3.46 -12.93 2.53
CA GLU A 20 -3.88 -12.51 1.19
C GLU A 20 -3.35 -11.11 0.85
N ILE A 21 -3.44 -10.16 1.80
CA ILE A 21 -2.87 -8.82 1.62
C ILE A 21 -1.35 -8.91 1.40
N LEU A 22 -0.63 -9.68 2.20
CA LEU A 22 0.82 -9.84 2.07
C LEU A 22 1.23 -10.50 0.74
N GLU A 23 0.44 -11.44 0.21
CA GLU A 23 0.67 -12.06 -1.10
C GLU A 23 0.43 -11.08 -2.25
N MET A 24 -0.62 -10.25 -2.17
CA MET A 24 -0.85 -9.15 -3.10
C MET A 24 0.33 -8.16 -3.08
N LEU A 25 0.75 -7.71 -1.89
CA LEU A 25 1.87 -6.76 -1.75
C LEU A 25 3.17 -7.35 -2.29
N ARG A 26 3.42 -8.65 -2.09
CA ARG A 26 4.58 -9.34 -2.66
C ARG A 26 4.52 -9.40 -4.18
N SER A 27 3.35 -9.66 -4.75
CA SER A 27 3.16 -9.64 -6.20
C SER A 27 3.43 -8.26 -6.79
N ILE A 28 3.02 -7.19 -6.10
CA ILE A 28 3.33 -5.81 -6.50
C ILE A 28 4.83 -5.50 -6.37
N GLU A 29 5.46 -5.86 -5.25
CA GLU A 29 6.90 -5.68 -5.02
C GLU A 29 7.74 -6.33 -6.14
N GLU A 30 7.45 -7.59 -6.46
CA GLU A 30 8.27 -8.40 -7.36
C GLU A 30 7.94 -8.17 -8.84
N HIS A 31 6.66 -8.06 -9.19
CA HIS A 31 6.21 -8.06 -10.58
C HIS A 31 5.61 -6.72 -11.02
N GLY A 32 4.91 -6.03 -10.13
CA GLY A 32 4.33 -4.71 -10.41
C GLY A 32 5.41 -3.65 -10.56
N LEU A 33 6.20 -3.48 -9.51
CA LEU A 33 7.37 -2.62 -9.47
C LEU A 33 8.54 -3.34 -10.14
N GLY A 34 8.96 -4.50 -9.64
CA GLY A 34 10.17 -5.15 -10.16
C GLY A 34 11.33 -4.16 -10.12
N GLU A 35 11.96 -3.88 -11.27
CA GLU A 35 13.03 -2.86 -11.35
C GLU A 35 12.54 -1.43 -11.63
N LYS A 36 11.23 -1.23 -11.83
CA LYS A 36 10.64 0.07 -12.15
C LYS A 36 10.52 0.95 -10.92
N LYS A 37 10.64 2.26 -11.12
CA LYS A 37 10.45 3.28 -10.09
C LYS A 37 8.97 3.42 -9.70
N PHE A 38 8.10 3.42 -10.70
CA PHE A 38 6.64 3.50 -10.57
C PHE A 38 5.99 2.28 -11.24
N LEU A 39 4.73 1.97 -10.89
CA LEU A 39 3.95 0.95 -11.59
C LEU A 39 3.78 1.31 -13.07
N GLY A 40 3.68 2.62 -13.37
CA GLY A 40 3.71 3.19 -14.72
C GLY A 40 5.08 3.17 -15.41
N GLY A 41 6.16 2.74 -14.74
CA GLY A 41 7.52 2.75 -15.29
C GLY A 41 8.36 3.90 -14.71
N ASP A 42 8.82 4.81 -15.58
CA ASP A 42 9.70 5.92 -15.19
C ASP A 42 8.96 7.12 -14.59
N THR A 43 7.66 7.25 -14.88
CA THR A 43 6.79 8.32 -14.41
C THR A 43 5.51 7.76 -13.79
N ILE A 44 4.83 8.58 -12.97
CA ILE A 44 3.54 8.23 -12.37
C ILE A 44 2.51 8.00 -13.48
N GLY A 45 1.92 6.82 -13.51
CA GLY A 45 0.82 6.45 -14.39
C GLY A 45 -0.50 6.24 -13.66
N LEU A 46 -1.53 5.81 -14.40
CA LEU A 46 -2.85 5.52 -13.84
C LEU A 46 -2.80 4.43 -12.75
N ALA A 47 -1.96 3.41 -12.94
CA ALA A 47 -1.79 2.33 -11.98
C ALA A 47 -1.27 2.85 -10.63
N ASP A 48 -0.34 3.81 -10.65
CA ASP A 48 0.19 4.43 -9.43
C ASP A 48 -0.88 5.21 -8.67
N LEU A 49 -1.69 6.00 -9.38
CA LEU A 49 -2.78 6.76 -8.77
C LEU A 49 -3.83 5.84 -8.12
N ALA A 50 -4.22 4.77 -8.81
CA ALA A 50 -5.17 3.79 -8.28
C ALA A 50 -4.60 3.04 -7.07
N PHE A 51 -3.34 2.62 -7.16
CA PHE A 51 -2.69 1.86 -6.11
C PHE A 51 -2.37 2.71 -4.87
N PHE A 52 -2.10 4.00 -5.03
CA PHE A 52 -1.92 4.92 -3.90
C PHE A 52 -3.15 4.97 -3.00
N VAL A 53 -4.36 4.92 -3.56
CA VAL A 53 -5.59 4.87 -2.77
C VAL A 53 -5.63 3.60 -1.91
N VAL A 54 -5.21 2.46 -2.44
CA VAL A 54 -5.12 1.19 -1.70
C VAL A 54 -4.12 1.31 -0.56
N VAL A 55 -2.91 1.80 -0.85
CA VAL A 55 -1.84 1.96 0.15
C VAL A 55 -2.23 2.96 1.25
N HIS A 56 -2.93 4.04 0.90
CA HIS A 56 -3.44 5.00 1.88
C HIS A 56 -4.43 4.34 2.86
N TRP A 57 -5.36 3.53 2.37
CA TRP A 57 -6.28 2.78 3.22
C TRP A 57 -5.60 1.68 4.05
N LEU A 58 -4.54 1.05 3.53
CA LEU A 58 -3.76 0.08 4.31
C LEU A 58 -3.17 0.72 5.56
N GLY A 59 -2.59 1.92 5.46
CA GLY A 59 -2.08 2.64 6.63
C GLY A 59 -3.16 2.90 7.69
N VAL A 60 -4.37 3.29 7.27
CA VAL A 60 -5.52 3.45 8.18
C VAL A 60 -5.89 2.13 8.86
N ILE A 61 -5.83 1.01 8.15
CA ILE A 61 -6.09 -0.32 8.73
C ILE A 61 -5.02 -0.68 9.76
N GLU A 62 -3.74 -0.44 9.48
CA GLU A 62 -2.65 -0.65 10.43
C GLU A 62 -2.87 0.17 11.71
N ASP A 63 -3.25 1.44 11.59
CA ASP A 63 -3.50 2.33 12.73
C ASP A 63 -4.71 1.90 13.57
N VAL A 64 -5.80 1.45 12.94
CA VAL A 64 -7.03 1.05 13.65
C VAL A 64 -6.90 -0.34 14.29
N THR A 65 -6.19 -1.27 13.64
CA THR A 65 -6.12 -2.67 14.06
C THR A 65 -4.83 -3.03 14.81
N GLY A 66 -3.79 -2.22 14.72
CA GLY A 66 -2.45 -2.50 15.24
C GLY A 66 -1.68 -3.57 14.44
N VAL A 67 -2.26 -4.09 13.35
CA VAL A 67 -1.58 -5.06 12.48
C VAL A 67 -0.51 -4.33 11.67
N LYS A 68 0.67 -4.93 11.55
CA LYS A 68 1.72 -4.46 10.63
C LYS A 68 1.71 -5.26 9.33
N LEU A 69 1.65 -4.55 8.21
CA LEU A 69 1.62 -5.06 6.85
C LEU A 69 2.81 -4.52 6.05
N LEU A 70 3.03 -3.20 6.03
CA LEU A 70 4.06 -2.55 5.23
C LEU A 70 5.39 -2.44 5.99
N GLU A 71 6.13 -3.54 6.04
CA GLU A 71 7.45 -3.58 6.66
C GLU A 71 8.56 -3.38 5.63
N ALA A 72 9.40 -2.35 5.81
CA ALA A 72 10.44 -1.96 4.84
C ALA A 72 11.45 -3.06 4.49
N HIS A 73 11.74 -3.98 5.42
CA HIS A 73 12.63 -5.11 5.15
C HIS A 73 11.99 -6.21 4.28
N LYS A 74 10.65 -6.23 4.18
CA LYS A 74 9.89 -7.17 3.34
C LYS A 74 9.52 -6.59 1.99
N PHE A 75 9.24 -5.28 1.96
CA PHE A 75 8.76 -4.57 0.77
C PHE A 75 9.58 -3.30 0.50
N PRO A 76 10.91 -3.41 0.30
CA PRO A 76 11.79 -2.25 0.17
C PRO A 76 11.44 -1.36 -1.04
N ARG A 77 11.04 -1.94 -2.18
CA ARG A 77 10.69 -1.18 -3.39
C ARG A 77 9.36 -0.48 -3.22
N LEU A 78 8.39 -1.12 -2.59
CA LEU A 78 7.11 -0.52 -2.27
C LEU A 78 7.27 0.66 -1.31
N VAL A 79 8.12 0.55 -0.29
CA VAL A 79 8.42 1.68 0.61
C VAL A 79 9.09 2.83 -0.15
N ALA A 80 10.04 2.53 -1.04
CA ALA A 80 10.65 3.54 -1.90
C ALA A 80 9.63 4.20 -2.83
N TRP A 81 8.73 3.42 -3.42
CA TRP A 81 7.64 3.89 -4.27
C TRP A 81 6.72 4.86 -3.52
N ILE A 82 6.32 4.55 -2.27
CA ILE A 82 5.49 5.45 -1.44
C ILE A 82 6.18 6.79 -1.22
N HIS A 83 7.48 6.75 -0.88
CA HIS A 83 8.28 7.95 -0.67
C HIS A 83 8.35 8.78 -1.96
N ASP A 84 8.74 8.17 -3.06
CA ASP A 84 8.92 8.84 -4.34
C ASP A 84 7.60 9.38 -4.90
N PHE A 85 6.49 8.66 -4.72
CA PHE A 85 5.16 9.11 -5.13
C PHE A 85 4.74 10.38 -4.40
N LYS A 86 4.96 10.45 -3.07
CA LYS A 86 4.63 11.64 -2.25
C LYS A 86 5.51 12.85 -2.54
N GLU A 87 6.74 12.63 -2.99
CA GLU A 87 7.68 13.70 -3.33
C GLU A 87 7.39 14.35 -4.71
N VAL A 88 6.57 13.71 -5.55
CA VAL A 88 6.12 14.35 -6.80
C VAL A 88 5.25 15.56 -6.45
N GLY A 89 5.74 16.76 -6.81
CA GLY A 89 5.18 18.06 -6.41
C GLY A 89 3.74 18.37 -6.83
N VAL A 90 3.06 17.45 -7.53
CA VAL A 90 1.62 17.51 -7.81
C VAL A 90 0.78 17.05 -6.60
N ILE A 91 1.34 16.20 -5.73
CA ILE A 91 0.66 15.64 -4.55
C ILE A 91 1.00 16.40 -3.27
N LYS A 92 2.11 17.15 -3.25
CA LYS A 92 2.40 18.09 -2.17
C LYS A 92 1.36 19.22 -2.21
N GLU A 93 0.51 19.26 -1.18
CA GLU A 93 -0.22 20.49 -0.84
C GLU A 93 0.78 21.63 -0.78
N LYS A 94 0.57 22.67 -1.58
CA LYS A 94 1.32 23.90 -1.39
C LYS A 94 0.87 24.50 -0.05
N PRO A 95 1.79 24.84 0.86
CA PRO A 95 1.42 25.62 2.03
C PRO A 95 0.81 26.94 1.54
N ALA A 96 -0.34 27.28 2.11
CA ALA A 96 -1.06 28.52 1.86
C ALA A 96 -0.24 29.76 2.24
#